data_AF-A0A929PVY9-F1
#
_entry.id   AF-A0A929PVY9-F1
#
_cell.length_a   1.000
_cell.length_b   1.000
_cell.length_c   1.000
_cell.angle_alpha   90.00
_cell.angle_beta   90.00
_cell.angle_gamma   90.00
#
_symmetry.space_group_name_H-M   'P 1'
#
loop_
_entity.id
_entity.type
_entity.pdbx_description
1 polymer ?
#
loop_
_entity_poly.entity_id
_entity_poly.type
_entity_poly.pdbx_seq_one_letter_code
_entity_poly.pdbx_strand_id
1 'polypeptide(L)'
;MFEQKNYSRADSSIKQAQQYKYLIKPDDILQVRNLQDRKFLSNESTATGGGTQTGGQTFQVDEEGLVTLPVVGRVNVAGLTRQQAEKKMQKLYTDSLFKNAIIELKITNLQVRVFGEVGAQGNYPLLKEKTSLIDVLGQAGGLNKTADEKTVRIIRGAGHEEIMFDLSNKNTLSDPRLTLQNDDIIVIAQNKRAVRDDKVQSFSTVAQPSLLLLNTALIILSLFR
;
A
#
# COMPACT_ATOMS: atom_id res chain seq x y z
N MET A 1 20.53 -18.16 25.03
CA MET A 1 19.56 -18.85 24.14
C MET A 1 18.51 -17.93 23.49
N PHE A 2 18.27 -16.70 23.99
CA PHE A 2 17.33 -15.77 23.36
C PHE A 2 17.91 -15.00 22.16
N GLU A 3 19.22 -14.70 22.15
CA GLU A 3 19.89 -14.01 21.04
C GLU A 3 19.81 -14.79 19.71
N GLN A 4 20.20 -16.06 19.69
CA GLN A 4 20.29 -16.87 18.46
C GLN A 4 18.93 -17.09 17.77
N LYS A 5 17.83 -17.08 18.53
CA LYS A 5 16.47 -17.28 18.01
C LYS A 5 15.96 -16.05 17.24
N ASN A 6 16.49 -14.86 17.55
CA ASN A 6 16.13 -13.61 16.88
C ASN A 6 16.92 -13.41 15.57
N TYR A 7 18.20 -13.78 15.54
CA TYR A 7 19.01 -13.74 14.31
C TYR A 7 18.47 -14.66 13.21
N SER A 8 18.07 -15.89 13.55
CA SER A 8 17.53 -16.85 12.58
C SER A 8 16.19 -16.41 11.96
N ARG A 9 15.33 -15.72 12.72
CA ARG A 9 14.07 -15.15 12.20
C ARG A 9 14.31 -13.94 11.31
N ALA A 10 15.22 -13.04 11.70
CA ALA A 10 15.58 -11.87 10.90
C ALA A 10 16.13 -12.27 9.52
N ASP A 11 17.07 -13.22 9.47
CA ASP A 11 17.64 -13.69 8.19
C ASP A 11 16.60 -14.39 7.30
N SER A 12 15.67 -15.13 7.91
CA SER A 12 14.58 -15.78 7.17
C SER A 12 13.61 -14.77 6.57
N SER A 13 13.24 -13.72 7.32
CA SER A 13 12.37 -12.64 6.84
C SER A 13 13.01 -11.83 5.71
N ILE A 14 14.33 -11.59 5.76
CA ILE A 14 15.07 -10.89 4.70
C ILE A 14 15.11 -11.72 3.42
N LYS A 15 15.40 -13.02 3.51
CA LYS A 15 15.40 -13.93 2.34
C LYS A 15 14.02 -14.01 1.70
N GLN A 16 12.96 -14.12 2.50
CA GLN A 16 11.57 -14.14 2.02
C GLN A 16 11.20 -12.83 1.31
N ALA A 17 11.59 -11.68 1.87
CA ALA A 17 11.30 -10.39 1.26
C ALA A 17 12.05 -10.19 -0.07
N GLN A 18 13.30 -10.65 -0.18
CA GLN A 18 14.07 -10.57 -1.44
C GLN A 18 13.48 -11.43 -2.56
N GLN A 19 12.88 -12.57 -2.21
CA GLN A 19 12.32 -13.54 -3.15
C GLN A 19 10.81 -13.42 -3.35
N TYR A 20 10.17 -12.42 -2.74
CA TYR A 20 8.72 -12.27 -2.84
C TYR A 20 8.28 -12.17 -4.30
N LYS A 21 7.45 -13.12 -4.70
CA LYS A 21 6.77 -13.16 -5.99
C LYS A 21 5.30 -13.41 -5.72
N TYR A 22 4.47 -12.47 -6.16
CA TYR A 22 3.04 -12.65 -6.05
C TYR A 22 2.59 -13.82 -6.92
N LEU A 23 1.86 -14.76 -6.31
CA LEU A 23 1.18 -15.85 -6.99
C LEU A 23 -0.29 -15.46 -7.13
N ILE A 24 -0.83 -15.63 -8.32
CA ILE A 24 -2.23 -15.35 -8.61
C ILE A 24 -3.12 -16.23 -7.72
N LYS A 25 -4.13 -15.62 -7.11
CA LYS A 25 -5.11 -16.26 -6.24
C LYS A 25 -6.51 -16.14 -6.86
N PRO A 26 -7.48 -16.95 -6.38
CA PRO A 26 -8.89 -16.67 -6.61
C PRO A 26 -9.23 -15.21 -6.26
N ASP A 27 -10.22 -14.64 -6.97
CA ASP A 27 -10.65 -13.23 -6.90
C ASP A 27 -9.67 -12.17 -7.41
N ASP A 28 -8.49 -12.56 -7.88
CA ASP A 28 -7.61 -11.63 -8.57
C ASP A 28 -8.23 -11.13 -9.88
N ILE A 29 -8.01 -9.86 -10.19
CA ILE A 29 -8.46 -9.25 -11.43
C ILE A 29 -7.26 -9.12 -12.35
N LEU A 30 -7.28 -9.90 -13.43
CA LEU A 30 -6.26 -9.92 -14.46
C LEU A 30 -6.67 -9.01 -15.61
N GLN A 31 -5.89 -7.95 -15.84
CA GLN A 31 -5.97 -7.17 -17.07
C GLN A 31 -5.09 -7.82 -18.13
N VAL A 32 -5.71 -8.27 -19.22
CA VAL A 32 -5.04 -8.88 -20.37
C VAL A 32 -5.08 -7.89 -21.54
N ARG A 33 -3.91 -7.63 -22.12
CA ARG A 33 -3.76 -6.77 -23.31
C ARG A 33 -3.06 -7.51 -24.42
N ASN A 34 -3.64 -7.49 -25.62
CA ASN A 34 -2.96 -7.92 -26.83
C ASN A 34 -2.29 -6.70 -27.48
N LEU A 35 -0.97 -6.65 -27.45
CA LEU A 35 -0.20 -5.50 -27.95
C LEU A 35 -0.20 -5.39 -29.48
N GLN A 36 -0.72 -6.39 -30.19
CA GLN A 36 -0.81 -6.39 -31.66
C GLN A 36 -2.17 -5.94 -32.18
N ASP A 37 -3.19 -5.86 -31.31
CA ASP A 37 -4.51 -5.41 -31.75
C ASP A 37 -4.49 -3.89 -31.99
N ARG A 38 -4.75 -3.52 -33.26
CA ARG A 38 -4.70 -2.14 -33.75
C ARG A 38 -5.68 -1.22 -33.02
N LYS A 39 -6.74 -1.76 -32.40
CA LYS A 39 -7.69 -0.99 -31.59
C LYS A 39 -7.03 -0.32 -30.37
N PHE A 40 -5.92 -0.87 -29.88
CA PHE A 40 -5.17 -0.27 -28.76
C PHE A 40 -4.16 0.78 -29.23
N LEU A 41 -3.69 0.69 -30.49
CA LEU A 41 -2.77 1.67 -31.08
C LEU A 41 -3.48 2.98 -31.46
N SER A 42 -4.80 2.95 -31.63
CA SER A 42 -5.61 4.10 -32.02
C SER A 42 -6.24 4.87 -30.86
N ASN A 43 -6.01 4.48 -29.60
CA ASN A 43 -6.53 5.22 -28.44
C ASN A 43 -5.62 6.41 -28.08
N GLU A 44 -5.41 7.28 -29.07
CA GLU A 44 -4.91 8.64 -28.89
C GLU A 44 -6.05 9.51 -28.32
N SER A 45 -5.90 9.86 -27.04
CA SER A 45 -6.17 11.21 -26.53
C SER A 45 -7.44 11.91 -27.00
N THR A 46 -8.58 11.64 -26.36
CA THR A 46 -9.52 12.73 -26.04
C THR A 46 -9.39 13.03 -24.56
N ALA A 47 -8.39 13.85 -24.23
CA ALA A 47 -8.18 14.38 -22.89
C ALA A 47 -9.19 15.51 -22.63
N THR A 48 -10.37 15.13 -22.14
CA THR A 48 -11.29 16.05 -21.45
C THR A 48 -11.82 15.37 -20.20
N GLY A 49 -11.11 15.57 -19.09
CA GLY A 49 -11.62 15.35 -17.73
C GLY A 49 -11.74 13.88 -17.28
N GLY A 50 -10.77 13.45 -16.48
CA GLY A 50 -10.97 12.38 -15.48
C GLY A 50 -10.96 10.94 -16.01
N GLY A 51 -9.80 10.29 -15.90
CA GLY A 51 -9.69 8.83 -15.94
C GLY A 51 -9.17 8.28 -17.27
N THR A 52 -7.86 8.09 -17.35
CA THR A 52 -7.21 7.31 -18.41
C THR A 52 -7.64 5.85 -18.28
N GLN A 53 -8.77 5.46 -18.86
CA GLN A 53 -9.13 4.05 -19.06
C GLN A 53 -8.13 3.46 -20.05
N THR A 54 -7.07 2.87 -19.49
CA THR A 54 -6.04 2.20 -20.26
C THR A 54 -6.65 0.89 -20.75
N GLY A 55 -7.04 0.86 -22.02
CA GLY A 55 -7.81 -0.21 -22.66
C GLY A 55 -7.15 -1.58 -22.54
N GLY A 56 -7.63 -2.39 -21.61
CA GLY A 56 -7.35 -3.82 -21.51
C GLY A 56 -8.57 -4.51 -20.94
N GLN A 57 -8.88 -5.71 -21.43
CA GLN A 57 -10.00 -6.47 -20.90
C GLN A 57 -9.60 -7.05 -19.55
N THR A 58 -10.44 -6.85 -18.55
CA THR A 58 -10.25 -7.37 -17.20
C THR A 58 -11.03 -8.65 -17.02
N PHE A 59 -10.40 -9.66 -16.45
CA PHE A 59 -11.00 -10.96 -16.16
C PHE A 59 -10.74 -11.30 -14.70
N GLN A 60 -11.78 -11.70 -13.97
CA GLN A 60 -11.66 -12.17 -12.61
C GLN A 60 -11.31 -13.66 -12.59
N VAL A 61 -10.40 -14.05 -11.71
CA VAL A 61 -10.07 -15.44 -11.41
C VAL A 61 -11.18 -16.02 -10.55
N ASP A 62 -11.79 -17.12 -10.97
CA ASP A 62 -12.84 -17.80 -10.22
C ASP A 62 -12.28 -18.59 -9.01
N GLU A 63 -13.19 -19.16 -8.21
CA GLU A 63 -12.86 -19.95 -7.02
C GLU A 63 -12.02 -21.20 -7.34
N GLU A 64 -12.16 -21.75 -8.55
CA GLU A 64 -11.37 -22.90 -9.03
C GLU A 64 -9.97 -22.48 -9.52
N GLY A 65 -9.69 -21.17 -9.58
CA GLY A 65 -8.42 -20.64 -10.04
C GLY A 65 -8.31 -20.47 -11.56
N LEU A 66 -9.44 -20.51 -12.26
CA LEU A 66 -9.54 -20.39 -13.71
C LEU A 66 -9.94 -18.97 -14.12
N VAL A 67 -9.53 -18.57 -15.32
CA VAL A 67 -9.99 -17.35 -15.98
C VAL A 67 -10.62 -17.72 -17.31
N THR A 68 -11.79 -17.15 -17.60
CA THR A 68 -12.50 -17.35 -18.87
C THR A 68 -12.08 -16.26 -19.86
N LEU A 69 -11.29 -16.64 -20.85
CA LEU A 69 -10.80 -15.76 -21.90
C LEU A 69 -11.63 -15.91 -23.19
N PRO A 70 -11.85 -14.82 -23.94
CA PRO A 70 -12.46 -14.89 -25.26
C PRO A 70 -11.63 -15.79 -26.17
N VAL A 71 -12.31 -16.70 -26.87
CA VAL A 71 -11.79 -17.66 -27.86
C VAL A 71 -10.89 -18.77 -27.30
N VAL A 72 -10.05 -18.48 -26.30
CA VAL A 72 -9.20 -19.47 -25.65
C VAL A 72 -10.00 -20.34 -24.65
N GLY A 73 -11.07 -19.79 -24.06
CA GLY A 73 -11.88 -20.48 -23.07
C GLY A 73 -11.28 -20.41 -21.66
N ARG A 74 -11.50 -21.45 -20.85
CA ARG A 74 -11.05 -21.48 -19.44
C ARG A 74 -9.57 -21.82 -19.32
N VAL A 75 -8.82 -21.02 -18.57
CA VAL A 75 -7.38 -21.19 -18.36
C VAL A 75 -7.05 -21.15 -16.88
N ASN A 76 -6.39 -22.20 -16.38
CA ASN A 76 -5.91 -22.21 -14.99
C ASN A 76 -4.73 -21.26 -14.81
N VAL A 77 -4.87 -20.29 -13.90
CA VAL A 77 -3.88 -19.25 -13.60
C VAL A 77 -3.51 -19.18 -12.13
N ALA A 78 -4.30 -19.77 -11.23
CA ALA A 78 -3.99 -19.78 -9.81
C ALA A 78 -2.66 -20.49 -9.51
N GLY A 79 -1.91 -19.96 -8.55
CA GLY A 79 -0.58 -20.44 -8.17
C GLY A 79 0.52 -20.09 -9.19
N LEU A 80 0.21 -19.50 -10.34
CA LEU A 80 1.20 -19.00 -11.27
C LEU A 80 1.64 -17.59 -10.88
N THR A 81 2.92 -17.29 -11.13
CA THR A 81 3.37 -15.90 -11.18
C THR A 81 2.79 -15.21 -12.40
N ARG A 82 2.69 -13.87 -12.35
CA ARG A 82 2.28 -13.04 -13.50
C ARG A 82 3.02 -13.42 -14.80
N GLN A 83 4.35 -13.61 -14.72
CA GLN A 83 5.18 -13.98 -15.88
C GLN A 83 4.89 -15.38 -16.42
N GLN A 84 4.59 -16.34 -15.55
CA GLN A 84 4.21 -17.70 -15.98
C GLN A 84 2.82 -17.71 -16.62
N ALA A 85 1.86 -16.99 -16.03
CA ALA A 85 0.52 -16.84 -16.58
C ALA A 85 0.54 -16.13 -17.94
N GLU A 86 1.33 -15.06 -18.08
CA GLU A 86 1.53 -14.34 -19.34
C GLU A 86 2.05 -15.27 -20.45
N LYS A 87 3.13 -16.02 -20.19
CA LYS A 87 3.66 -17.00 -21.14
C LYS A 87 2.65 -18.07 -21.52
N LYS A 88 1.87 -18.56 -20.54
CA LYS A 88 0.82 -19.57 -20.76
C LYS A 88 -0.29 -19.00 -21.67
N MET A 89 -0.77 -17.80 -21.37
CA MET A 89 -1.79 -17.13 -22.18
C MET A 89 -1.28 -16.83 -23.59
N GLN A 90 -0.05 -16.33 -23.72
CA GLN A 90 0.56 -16.04 -25.02
C GLN A 90 0.62 -17.28 -25.93
N LYS A 91 1.00 -18.44 -25.37
CA LYS A 91 1.00 -19.71 -26.10
C LYS A 91 -0.41 -20.07 -26.58
N LEU A 92 -1.40 -20.04 -25.68
CA LEU A 92 -2.78 -20.38 -26.01
C LEU A 92 -3.41 -19.46 -27.06
N TYR A 93 -3.15 -18.15 -27.00
CA TYR A 93 -3.60 -17.19 -28.01
C TYR A 93 -2.91 -17.39 -29.37
N THR A 94 -1.64 -17.79 -29.35
CA THR A 94 -0.89 -18.09 -30.57
C THR A 94 -1.44 -19.33 -31.28
N ASP A 95 -1.78 -20.36 -30.52
CA ASP A 95 -2.33 -21.61 -31.05
C ASP A 95 -3.78 -21.45 -31.55
N SER A 96 -4.55 -20.53 -30.97
CA SER A 96 -6.01 -20.42 -31.23
C SER A 96 -6.41 -19.37 -32.27
N LEU A 97 -5.68 -18.25 -32.38
CA LEU A 97 -6.17 -17.07 -33.12
C LEU A 97 -5.12 -16.31 -33.92
N PHE A 98 -3.97 -16.01 -33.31
CA PHE A 98 -3.05 -15.01 -33.84
C PHE A 98 -1.69 -15.62 -34.14
N LYS A 99 -1.18 -15.40 -35.36
CA LYS A 99 0.22 -15.74 -35.67
C LYS A 99 1.12 -14.79 -34.88
N ASN A 100 1.80 -15.31 -33.85
CA ASN A 100 2.72 -14.60 -32.94
C ASN A 100 2.05 -13.60 -31.97
N ALA A 101 1.02 -14.02 -31.22
CA ALA A 101 0.39 -13.17 -30.20
C ALA A 101 1.42 -12.54 -29.23
N ILE A 102 1.26 -11.26 -28.89
CA ILE A 102 2.01 -10.61 -27.80
C ILE A 102 1.02 -10.17 -26.74
N ILE A 103 1.03 -10.87 -25.60
CA ILE A 103 0.11 -10.63 -24.50
C ILE A 103 0.86 -9.98 -23.34
N GLU A 104 0.32 -8.89 -22.82
CA GLU A 104 0.74 -8.27 -21.57
C GLU A 104 -0.31 -8.58 -20.48
N LEU A 105 0.15 -9.07 -19.34
CA LEU A 105 -0.69 -9.40 -18.19
C LEU A 105 -0.38 -8.50 -16.99
N LYS A 106 -1.42 -7.91 -16.39
CA LYS A 106 -1.35 -7.15 -15.13
C LYS A 106 -2.40 -7.63 -14.15
N ILE A 107 -2.11 -7.51 -12.86
CA ILE A 107 -3.05 -7.78 -11.77
C ILE A 107 -3.45 -6.42 -11.20
N THR A 108 -4.74 -6.08 -11.22
CA THR A 108 -5.19 -4.70 -11.01
C THR A 108 -5.80 -4.43 -9.64
N ASN A 109 -6.13 -5.48 -8.88
CA ASN A 109 -6.75 -5.38 -7.56
C ASN A 109 -5.74 -5.41 -6.40
N LEU A 110 -4.43 -5.43 -6.69
CA LEU A 110 -3.42 -5.47 -5.64
C LEU A 110 -3.33 -4.11 -4.93
N GLN A 111 -3.42 -4.11 -3.61
CA GLN A 111 -3.44 -2.87 -2.81
C GLN A 111 -2.91 -3.07 -1.38
N VAL A 112 -2.55 -1.96 -0.76
CA VAL A 112 -2.24 -1.86 0.67
C VAL A 112 -3.12 -0.81 1.34
N ARG A 113 -3.18 -0.84 2.67
CA ARG A 113 -3.94 0.13 3.47
C ARG A 113 -3.00 0.92 4.35
N VAL A 114 -3.17 2.24 4.38
CA VAL A 114 -2.35 3.15 5.19
C VAL A 114 -3.23 3.86 6.21
N PHE A 115 -2.83 3.80 7.48
CA PHE A 115 -3.52 4.41 8.61
C PHE A 115 -2.57 5.22 9.51
N GLY A 116 -3.13 6.19 10.22
CA GLY A 116 -2.44 7.00 11.21
C GLY A 116 -1.91 8.32 10.64
N GLU A 117 -0.73 8.73 11.09
CA GLU A 117 -0.15 10.05 10.83
C GLU A 117 0.53 10.19 9.47
N VAL A 118 -0.29 10.17 8.43
CA VAL A 118 0.11 10.39 7.03
C VAL A 118 -0.74 11.50 6.41
N GLY A 119 -0.24 12.08 5.31
CA GLY A 119 -0.93 13.15 4.60
C GLY A 119 -2.35 12.75 4.15
N ALA A 120 -2.50 11.53 3.65
CA ALA A 120 -3.78 10.93 3.30
C ALA A 120 -3.79 9.46 3.74
N GLN A 121 -4.84 9.08 4.48
CA GLN A 121 -5.10 7.69 4.84
C GLN A 121 -5.99 7.05 3.76
N GLY A 122 -5.88 5.73 3.60
CA GLY A 122 -6.74 4.99 2.68
C GLY A 122 -6.05 3.82 1.99
N ASN A 123 -6.64 3.40 0.89
CA ASN A 123 -6.18 2.27 0.10
C ASN A 123 -5.28 2.76 -1.04
N TYR A 124 -4.14 2.10 -1.24
CA TYR A 124 -3.15 2.44 -2.25
C TYR A 124 -2.87 1.25 -3.17
N PRO A 125 -3.10 1.37 -4.48
CA PRO A 125 -2.86 0.29 -5.42
C PRO A 125 -1.36 0.02 -5.62
N LEU A 126 -0.99 -1.25 -5.71
CA LEU A 126 0.36 -1.71 -5.98
C LEU A 126 0.58 -1.80 -7.50
N LEU A 127 0.97 -0.67 -8.11
CA LEU A 127 1.11 -0.54 -9.56
C LEU A 127 2.38 -1.17 -10.15
N LYS A 128 3.44 -1.30 -9.33
CA LYS A 128 4.73 -1.87 -9.73
C LYS A 128 4.83 -3.30 -9.21
N GLU A 129 5.62 -4.15 -9.86
CA GLU A 129 5.91 -5.50 -9.35
C GLU A 129 6.59 -5.46 -7.97
N LYS A 130 7.39 -4.40 -7.72
CA LYS A 130 7.99 -4.11 -6.43
C LYS A 130 7.65 -2.68 -6.07
N THR A 131 6.79 -2.53 -5.07
CA THR A 131 6.45 -1.25 -4.48
C THR A 131 6.95 -1.25 -3.05
N SER A 132 7.71 -0.21 -2.70
CA SER A 132 8.24 -0.03 -1.35
C SER A 132 7.29 0.76 -0.47
N LEU A 133 7.48 0.68 0.85
CA LEU A 133 6.82 1.56 1.81
C LEU A 133 7.00 3.04 1.44
N ILE A 134 8.18 3.43 0.96
CA ILE A 134 8.46 4.83 0.60
C ILE A 134 7.64 5.27 -0.62
N ASP A 135 7.47 4.40 -1.62
CA ASP A 135 6.62 4.70 -2.78
C ASP A 135 5.18 5.00 -2.33
N VAL A 136 4.63 4.18 -1.42
CA VAL A 136 3.26 4.34 -0.92
C VAL A 136 3.13 5.56 -0.01
N LEU A 137 4.09 5.79 0.89
CA LEU A 137 4.11 7.00 1.71
C LEU A 137 4.20 8.28 0.85
N GLY A 138 4.98 8.25 -0.23
CA GLY A 138 5.03 9.35 -1.19
C GLY A 138 3.67 9.61 -1.87
N GLN A 139 2.96 8.53 -2.26
CA GLN A 139 1.59 8.64 -2.79
C GLN A 139 0.59 9.12 -1.73
N ALA A 140 0.82 8.79 -0.46
CA ALA A 140 0.02 9.24 0.67
C ALA A 140 0.33 10.69 1.11
N GLY A 141 1.19 11.42 0.40
CA GLY A 141 1.55 12.79 0.75
C GLY A 141 2.59 12.93 1.86
N GLY A 142 3.27 11.82 2.20
CA GLY A 142 4.31 11.76 3.23
C GLY A 142 3.77 11.57 4.66
N LEU A 143 4.69 11.69 5.62
CA LEU A 143 4.38 11.63 7.04
C LEU A 143 3.94 13.01 7.55
N ASN A 144 2.97 13.04 8.47
CA ASN A 144 2.59 14.28 9.14
C ASN A 144 3.69 14.73 10.13
N LYS A 145 3.69 16.01 10.50
CA LYS A 145 4.67 16.56 11.48
C LYS A 145 4.61 15.88 12.86
N THR A 146 3.44 15.34 13.19
CA THR A 146 3.11 14.64 14.42
C THR A 146 3.46 13.14 14.36
N ALA A 147 3.89 12.63 13.21
CA ALA A 147 4.22 11.22 13.04
C ALA A 147 5.47 10.80 13.83
N ASP A 148 5.47 9.56 14.31
CA ASP A 148 6.65 8.89 14.83
C ASP A 148 7.35 8.11 13.71
N GLU A 149 8.33 8.75 13.05
CA GLU A 149 9.13 8.15 11.97
C GLU A 149 9.90 6.89 12.40
N LYS A 150 10.10 6.69 13.70
CA LYS A 150 10.84 5.56 14.26
C LYS A 150 9.97 4.31 14.45
N THR A 151 8.65 4.48 14.43
CA THR A 151 7.69 3.45 14.78
C THR A 151 6.67 3.27 13.65
N VAL A 152 7.17 3.01 12.44
CA VAL A 152 6.30 2.65 11.31
C VAL A 152 6.11 1.14 11.27
N ARG A 153 4.86 0.70 11.29
CA ARG A 153 4.50 -0.73 11.41
C ARG A 153 3.91 -1.21 10.09
N ILE A 154 4.40 -2.34 9.61
CA ILE A 154 3.79 -3.12 8.53
C ILE A 154 3.22 -4.38 9.16
N ILE A 155 1.91 -4.56 9.03
CA ILE A 155 1.16 -5.73 9.49
C ILE A 155 0.85 -6.57 8.25
N ARG A 156 1.39 -7.79 8.21
CA ARG A 156 1.36 -8.70 7.06
C ARG A 156 0.73 -10.04 7.42
N GLY A 157 0.19 -10.71 6.39
CA GLY A 157 -0.38 -12.06 6.52
C GLY A 157 -1.55 -12.10 7.48
N ALA A 158 -2.54 -11.21 7.29
CA ALA A 158 -3.72 -11.10 8.16
C ALA A 158 -3.42 -10.84 9.66
N GLY A 159 -2.29 -10.21 9.97
CA GLY A 159 -1.93 -9.87 11.36
C GLY A 159 -0.93 -10.81 12.02
N HIS A 160 -0.45 -11.83 11.32
CA HIS A 160 0.51 -12.80 11.87
C HIS A 160 1.95 -12.28 11.93
N GLU A 161 2.30 -11.28 11.12
CA GLU A 161 3.62 -10.68 11.10
C GLU A 161 3.50 -9.17 11.28
N GLU A 162 4.25 -8.63 12.25
CA GLU A 162 4.37 -7.20 12.47
C GLU A 162 5.84 -6.81 12.37
N ILE A 163 6.15 -5.95 11.40
CA ILE A 163 7.49 -5.48 11.12
C ILE A 163 7.56 -3.99 11.43
N MET A 164 8.48 -3.61 12.31
CA MET A 164 8.72 -2.20 12.65
C MET A 164 9.92 -1.66 11.89
N PHE A 165 9.77 -0.45 11.37
CA PHE A 165 10.79 0.28 10.64
C PHE A 165 11.04 1.66 11.24
N ASP A 166 12.31 2.02 11.33
CA ASP A 166 12.76 3.37 11.63
C ASP A 166 13.14 4.06 10.33
N LEU A 167 12.27 4.95 9.85
CA LEU A 167 12.45 5.69 8.60
C LEU A 167 13.43 6.86 8.72
N SER A 168 13.80 7.28 9.94
CA SER A 168 14.84 8.29 10.13
C SER A 168 16.24 7.72 9.84
N ASN A 169 16.40 6.40 9.82
CA ASN A 169 17.65 5.73 9.49
C ASN A 169 17.76 5.44 7.99
N LYS A 170 18.77 6.02 7.33
CA LYS A 170 19.05 5.83 5.90
C LYS A 170 19.25 4.37 5.50
N ASN A 171 19.77 3.53 6.42
CA ASN A 171 20.01 2.12 6.13
C ASN A 171 18.70 1.32 5.99
N THR A 172 17.62 1.78 6.62
CA THR A 172 16.29 1.16 6.53
C THR A 172 15.74 1.21 5.11
N LEU A 173 16.11 2.23 4.33
CA LEU A 173 15.62 2.40 2.95
C LEU A 173 16.08 1.29 2.00
N SER A 174 17.18 0.60 2.35
CA SER A 174 17.72 -0.52 1.58
C SER A 174 17.26 -1.88 2.10
N ASP A 175 16.44 -1.92 3.15
CA ASP A 175 15.95 -3.17 3.74
C ASP A 175 14.96 -3.85 2.76
N PRO A 176 15.22 -5.10 2.32
CA PRO A 176 14.31 -5.80 1.43
C PRO A 176 12.89 -5.96 2.00
N ARG A 177 12.77 -6.02 3.33
CA ARG A 177 11.49 -6.16 4.05
C ARG A 177 10.58 -4.94 3.88
N LEU A 178 11.13 -3.83 3.40
CA LEU A 178 10.40 -2.61 3.06
C LEU A 178 9.53 -2.76 1.80
N THR A 179 9.72 -3.83 1.02
CA THR A 179 8.87 -4.19 -0.12
C THR A 179 7.50 -4.64 0.39
N LEU A 180 6.45 -4.02 -0.12
CA LEU A 180 5.07 -4.27 0.26
C LEU A 180 4.49 -5.47 -0.49
N GLN A 181 3.58 -6.16 0.19
CA GLN A 181 2.81 -7.28 -0.32
C GLN A 181 1.33 -6.91 -0.37
N ASN A 182 0.55 -7.69 -1.12
CA ASN A 182 -0.88 -7.48 -1.16
C ASN A 182 -1.49 -7.59 0.24
N ASP A 183 -2.47 -6.74 0.52
CA ASP A 183 -3.22 -6.66 1.78
C ASP A 183 -2.43 -6.20 3.00
N ASP A 184 -1.16 -5.82 2.85
CA ASP A 184 -0.37 -5.22 3.93
C ASP A 184 -1.10 -4.00 4.52
N ILE A 185 -1.06 -3.89 5.84
CA ILE A 185 -1.60 -2.75 6.59
C ILE A 185 -0.42 -1.97 7.17
N ILE A 186 -0.31 -0.71 6.77
CA ILE A 186 0.73 0.20 7.20
C ILE A 186 0.12 1.11 8.27
N VAL A 187 0.73 1.16 9.45
CA VAL A 187 0.27 1.97 10.58
C VAL A 187 1.39 2.89 11.03
N ILE A 188 1.10 4.19 11.05
CA ILE A 188 2.02 5.23 11.48
C ILE A 188 1.50 5.83 12.79
N ALA A 189 2.23 5.64 13.89
CA ALA A 189 1.84 6.17 15.19
C ALA A 189 2.12 7.69 15.28
N GLN A 190 1.41 8.35 16.19
CA GLN A 190 1.76 9.71 16.65
C GLN A 190 2.97 9.67 17.58
N ASN A 191 3.82 10.69 17.49
CA ASN A 191 4.87 10.91 18.46
C ASN A 191 4.24 11.27 19.83
N LYS A 192 4.66 10.58 20.90
CA LYS A 192 4.18 10.79 22.27
C LYS A 192 4.30 12.24 22.76
N ARG A 193 5.19 13.05 22.15
CA ARG A 193 5.31 14.49 22.43
C ARG A 193 4.13 15.31 21.88
N ALA A 194 3.63 14.98 20.69
CA ALA A 194 2.48 15.65 20.08
C ALA A 194 1.18 15.39 20.88
N VAL A 195 0.93 14.14 21.28
CA VAL A 195 -0.21 13.77 22.13
C VAL A 195 -0.23 14.53 23.47
N ARG A 196 0.96 14.84 24.01
CA ARG A 196 1.09 15.60 25.26
C ARG A 196 0.85 17.10 25.04
N ASP A 197 1.29 17.65 23.93
CA ASP A 197 1.09 19.07 23.59
C ASP A 197 -0.40 19.39 23.36
N ASP A 198 -1.13 18.56 22.60
CA ASP A 198 -2.59 18.68 22.41
C ASP A 198 -3.35 18.68 23.75
N LYS A 199 -2.91 17.83 24.70
CA LYS A 199 -3.53 17.74 26.02
C LYS A 199 -3.22 18.95 26.91
N VAL A 200 -2.03 19.56 26.76
CA VAL A 200 -1.63 20.77 27.51
C VAL A 200 -2.30 22.01 26.94
N GLN A 201 -2.47 22.12 25.62
CA GLN A 201 -3.23 23.23 25.00
C GLN A 201 -4.72 23.18 25.34
N SER A 202 -5.29 21.99 25.50
CA SER A 202 -6.67 21.81 26.00
C SER A 202 -6.82 22.26 27.46
N PHE A 203 -5.75 22.21 28.26
CA PHE A 203 -5.76 22.70 29.63
C PHE A 203 -5.58 24.23 29.69
N SER A 204 -4.79 24.82 28.79
CA SER A 204 -4.59 26.29 28.75
C SER A 204 -5.84 27.05 28.28
N THR A 205 -6.69 26.46 27.43
CA THR A 205 -7.96 27.07 26.99
C THR A 205 -9.02 27.15 28.09
N VAL A 206 -9.01 26.23 29.06
CA VAL A 206 -9.93 26.26 30.22
C VAL A 206 -9.33 27.07 31.39
N ALA A 207 -8.02 27.05 31.55
CA ALA A 207 -7.36 27.76 32.66
C ALA A 207 -7.34 29.29 32.48
N GLN A 208 -7.20 29.81 31.25
CA GLN A 208 -7.09 31.25 31.00
C GLN A 208 -8.28 32.11 31.48
N PRO A 209 -9.55 31.77 31.24
CA PRO A 209 -10.66 32.57 31.77
C PRO A 209 -10.77 32.51 33.31
N SER A 210 -10.42 31.39 33.93
CA SER A 210 -10.46 31.26 35.40
C SER A 210 -9.43 32.14 36.12
N LEU A 211 -8.23 32.29 35.56
CA LEU A 211 -7.21 33.21 36.08
C LEU A 211 -7.63 34.68 35.94
N LEU A 212 -8.31 35.03 34.85
CA LEU A 212 -8.84 36.39 34.65
C LEU A 212 -9.92 36.74 35.70
N LEU A 213 -10.82 35.79 35.99
CA LEU A 213 -11.84 35.96 37.03
C LEU A 213 -11.23 36.10 38.44
N LEU A 214 -10.18 35.33 38.74
CA LEU A 214 -9.49 35.43 40.01
C LEU A 214 -8.78 36.79 40.18
N ASN A 215 -8.07 37.26 39.15
CA ASN A 215 -7.40 38.56 39.18
C ASN A 215 -8.37 39.74 39.25
N THR A 216 -9.49 39.68 38.51
CA THR A 216 -10.52 40.73 38.58
C THR A 216 -11.21 40.77 39.94
N ALA A 217 -11.51 39.62 40.55
CA ALA A 217 -12.04 39.55 41.90
C ALA A 217 -11.07 40.13 42.94
N LEU A 218 -9.77 39.84 42.83
CA LEU A 218 -8.72 40.41 43.69
C LEU A 218 -8.65 41.95 43.56
N ILE A 219 -8.74 42.49 42.34
CA ILE A 219 -8.73 43.94 42.11
C ILE A 219 -9.96 44.59 42.76
N ILE A 220 -11.16 44.02 42.56
CA ILE A 220 -12.39 44.52 43.17
C ILE A 220 -12.27 44.54 44.70
N LEU A 221 -11.80 43.45 45.31
CA LEU A 221 -11.66 43.35 46.76
C LEU A 221 -10.64 44.36 47.33
N SER A 222 -9.62 44.72 46.54
CA SER A 222 -8.65 45.76 46.93
C SER A 222 -9.20 47.19 46.89
N LEU A 223 -10.20 47.46 46.05
CA LEU A 223 -10.85 48.78 45.96
C LEU A 223 -11.82 49.06 47.10
N PHE A 224 -12.29 48.02 47.80
CA PHE A 224 -13.21 48.11 48.92
C PHE A 224 -12.52 48.13 50.30
N ARG A 225 -11.18 48.24 50.33
CA ARG A 225 -10.39 48.27 51.57
C ARG A 225 -9.65 49.59 51.75
#